data_AF-A0A7K1SRU9-F1
#
_entry.id   AF-A0A7K1SRU9-F1
#
_cell.length_a   1.000
_cell.length_b   1.000
_cell.length_c   1.000
_cell.angle_alpha   90.00
_cell.angle_beta   90.00
_cell.angle_gamma   90.00
#
_symmetry.space_group_name_H-M   'P 1'
#
loop_
_entity.id
_entity.type
_entity.pdbx_description
1 polymer ?
#
loop_
_entity_poly.entity_id
_entity_poly.type
_entity_poly.pdbx_seq_one_letter_code
_entity_poly.pdbx_strand_id
1 'polypeptide(L)' 'MNSNTKIGTCGFNGSKTDYAQHFSCVEIQHTFYQPPLLSTLERWRTEMPTHFEFTLKAWQLVTHQAKSPTYK' A
#
# COMPACT_ATOMS: atom_id res chain seq x y z
N MET A 1 -11.89 14.77 -20.27
CA MET A 1 -10.61 14.05 -20.06
C MET A 1 -10.93 12.78 -19.30
N ASN A 2 -10.90 11.62 -19.96
CA ASN A 2 -11.04 10.32 -19.29
C ASN A 2 -9.72 9.99 -18.61
N SER A 3 -9.42 10.65 -17.49
CA SER A 3 -8.22 10.31 -16.73
C SER A 3 -8.63 9.33 -15.64
N ASN A 4 -8.41 8.03 -15.89
CA ASN A 4 -8.45 6.96 -14.89
C ASN A 4 -7.28 7.10 -13.89
N THR A 5 -6.88 8.33 -13.59
CA THR A 5 -5.74 8.71 -12.79
C THR A 5 -6.18 8.79 -11.34
N LYS A 6 -5.51 8.03 -10.49
CA LYS A 6 -5.71 8.07 -9.04
C LYS A 6 -4.54 8.77 -8.39
N ILE A 7 -4.85 9.66 -7.45
CA ILE A 7 -3.88 10.37 -6.64
C ILE A 7 -3.99 9.80 -5.22
N GLY A 8 -2.84 9.58 -4.61
CA GLY A 8 -2.72 9.05 -3.26
C GLY A 8 -1.33 9.36 -2.70
N THR A 9 -1.06 8.82 -1.54
CA THR A 9 0.20 9.00 -0.81
C THR A 9 0.83 7.66 -0.45
N CYS A 10 2.09 7.75 -0.04
CA CYS A 10 2.84 6.68 0.55
C CYS A 10 2.46 6.54 2.03
N GLY A 11 1.61 5.57 2.34
CA GLY A 11 0.97 5.40 3.65
C GLY A 11 -0.22 6.33 3.90
N PHE A 12 -0.97 6.01 4.96
CA PHE A 12 -2.25 6.67 5.29
C PHE A 12 -2.12 8.01 6.03
N ASN A 13 -0.98 8.30 6.65
CA ASN A 13 -0.77 9.49 7.50
C ASN A 13 -1.98 9.85 8.40
N GLY A 14 -2.45 8.88 9.19
CA GLY A 14 -3.69 8.98 9.97
C GLY A 14 -4.47 7.67 9.97
N SER A 15 -5.76 7.74 10.29
CA SER A 15 -6.66 6.58 10.24
C SER A 15 -6.99 6.21 8.79
N LYS A 16 -7.29 4.93 8.53
CA LYS A 16 -7.69 4.48 7.18
C LYS A 16 -9.00 5.11 6.73
N THR A 17 -9.92 5.29 7.67
CA THR A 17 -11.24 5.87 7.43
C THR A 17 -11.13 7.32 6.98
N ASP A 18 -10.37 8.15 7.70
CA ASP A 18 -10.19 9.56 7.34
C ASP A 18 -9.45 9.70 6.01
N TYR A 19 -8.47 8.83 5.77
CA TYR A 19 -7.73 8.79 4.52
C TYR A 19 -8.63 8.47 3.32
N ALA A 20 -9.53 7.49 3.47
CA ALA A 20 -10.46 7.06 2.43
C ALA A 20 -11.49 8.13 2.04
N GLN A 21 -11.68 9.17 2.87
CA GLN A 21 -12.52 10.32 2.54
C GLN A 21 -11.86 11.25 1.53
N HIS A 22 -10.52 11.24 1.44
CA HIS A 22 -9.74 12.19 0.65
C HIS A 22 -9.11 11.55 -0.60
N PHE A 23 -8.71 10.28 -0.51
CA PHE A 23 -8.03 9.57 -1.58
C PHE A 23 -8.70 8.22 -1.88
N SER A 24 -8.54 7.76 -3.13
CA SER A 24 -9.08 6.47 -3.60
C SER A 24 -8.00 5.39 -3.76
N CYS A 25 -6.74 5.72 -3.49
CA CYS A 25 -5.65 4.75 -3.46
C CYS A 25 -4.56 5.12 -2.45
N VAL A 26 -3.78 4.12 -2.03
CA VAL A 26 -2.61 4.29 -1.15
C VAL A 26 -1.49 3.34 -1.54
N GLU A 27 -0.24 3.79 -1.39
CA GLU A 27 0.94 2.92 -1.48
C GLU A 27 1.33 2.40 -0.09
N ILE A 28 1.46 1.08 0.04
CA ILE A 28 1.91 0.40 1.25
C ILE A 28 3.40 0.11 1.16
N GLN A 29 4.14 0.75 2.07
CA GLN A 29 5.59 0.59 2.20
C GLN A 29 6.00 -0.68 2.94
N HIS A 30 5.22 -1.10 3.93
CA HIS A 30 5.64 -2.14 4.87
C HIS A 30 5.96 -3.47 4.16
N THR A 31 5.23 -3.78 3.09
CA THR A 31 5.43 -4.98 2.25
C THR A 31 6.80 -5.03 1.58
N PHE A 32 7.46 -3.88 1.44
CA PHE A 32 8.85 -3.81 1.00
C PHE A 32 9.78 -4.54 1.95
N TYR A 33 9.58 -4.48 3.26
CA TYR A 33 10.49 -5.14 4.23
C TYR A 33 10.02 -6.55 4.58
N GLN A 34 8.71 -6.73 4.74
CA GLN A 34 8.14 -8.01 5.18
C GLN A 34 6.87 -8.34 4.36
N PRO A 35 6.77 -9.52 3.74
CA PRO A 35 5.55 -9.92 3.06
C PRO A 35 4.37 -9.97 4.04
N PRO A 36 3.18 -9.49 3.62
CA PRO A 36 2.01 -9.47 4.49
C PRO A 36 1.42 -10.89 4.64
N LEU A 37 0.76 -11.14 5.76
CA LEU A 37 -0.09 -12.31 5.90
C LEU A 37 -1.37 -12.12 5.08
N LEU A 38 -1.91 -13.21 4.53
CA LEU A 38 -3.16 -13.16 3.76
C LEU A 38 -4.30 -12.53 4.57
N SER A 39 -4.44 -12.92 5.84
CA SER A 39 -5.45 -12.36 6.76
C SER A 39 -5.31 -10.85 6.97
N THR A 40 -4.10 -10.30 6.86
CA THR A 40 -3.88 -8.86 6.94
C THR A 40 -4.41 -8.16 5.69
N LEU A 41 -4.20 -8.75 4.51
CA LEU A 41 -4.73 -8.21 3.25
C LEU A 41 -6.26 -8.28 3.20
N GLU A 42 -6.84 -9.40 3.64
CA GLU A 42 -8.28 -9.58 3.76
C GLU A 42 -8.88 -8.52 4.68
N ARG A 43 -8.29 -8.32 5.88
CA ARG A 43 -8.74 -7.29 6.80
C ARG A 43 -8.70 -5.90 6.18
N TRP A 44 -7.58 -5.50 5.56
CA TRP A 44 -7.47 -4.20 4.88
C TRP A 44 -8.54 -4.01 3.79
N ARG A 45 -8.84 -5.06 3.03
CA ARG A 45 -9.88 -5.04 1.99
C ARG A 45 -11.27 -4.87 2.60
N THR A 46 -11.55 -5.53 3.73
CA THR A 46 -12.84 -5.39 4.45
C THR A 46 -13.03 -4.03 5.12
N GLU A 47 -11.96 -3.40 5.57
CA GLU A 47 -11.99 -2.09 6.25
C GLU A 47 -12.19 -0.91 5.28
N MET A 48 -12.06 -1.11 3.97
CA MET A 48 -12.04 -0.03 2.98
C MET A 48 -13.20 -0.08 1.97
N PRO A 49 -13.61 1.07 1.41
CA PRO A 49 -14.62 1.12 0.35
C PRO A 49 -14.24 0.25 -0.85
N THR A 50 -15.20 -0.44 -1.48
CA THR A 50 -14.99 -1.41 -2.56
C THR A 50 -14.14 -0.89 -3.73
N HIS A 51 -14.23 0.41 -4.03
CA HIS A 51 -13.48 1.08 -5.10
C HIS A 51 -12.05 1.51 -4.71
N PHE A 52 -11.70 1.45 -3.43
CA PHE A 52 -10.40 1.87 -2.92
C PHE A 52 -9.32 0.86 -3.31
N GLU A 53 -8.19 1.34 -3.82
CA GLU A 53 -7.09 0.52 -4.29
C GLU A 53 -5.85 0.61 -3.40
N PHE A 54 -5.23 -0.54 -3.18
CA PHE A 54 -3.95 -0.65 -2.51
C PHE A 54 -2.88 -0.95 -3.54
N THR A 55 -1.81 -0.16 -3.56
CA THR A 55 -0.57 -0.54 -4.24
C THR A 55 0.42 -1.04 -3.20
N LEU A 56 1.01 -2.20 -3.42
CA LEU A 56 1.96 -2.79 -2.47
C LEU A 56 3.36 -2.67 -3.06
N LYS A 57 4.32 -2.15 -2.28
CA LYS A 57 5.71 -2.29 -2.68
C LYS A 57 6.10 -3.76 -2.69
N ALA A 58 6.67 -4.21 -3.80
CA ALA A 58 7.23 -5.54 -3.91
C ALA A 58 8.29 -5.74 -2.82
N TRP A 59 8.38 -6.96 -2.30
CA TRP A 59 9.33 -7.30 -1.25
C TRP A 59 10.76 -6.98 -1.68
N GLN A 60 11.56 -6.45 -0.76
CA GLN A 60 12.90 -5.97 -1.02
C GLN A 60 13.80 -7.08 -1.58
N LEU A 61 13.62 -8.32 -1.12
CA LEU A 61 14.33 -9.48 -1.67
C LEU A 61 14.12 -9.65 -3.18
N VAL A 62 12.95 -9.28 -3.71
CA VAL A 62 12.62 -9.39 -5.14
C VAL A 62 13.28 -8.26 -5.94
N THR A 63 13.45 -7.08 -5.34
CA THR A 63 13.81 -5.85 -6.05
C THR A 63 15.24 -5.38 -5.82
N HIS A 64 15.90 -5.81 -4.75
CA HIS A 64 17.22 -5.36 -4.32
C HIS A 64 18.15 -6.54 -4.01
N GLN A 65 19.44 -6.32 -4.21
CA GLN A 65 20.48 -7.26 -3.77
C GLN A 65 20.64 -7.21 -2.25
N ALA A 66 21.05 -8.33 -1.65
CA ALA A 66 21.34 -8.45 -0.21
C ALA A 66 22.41 -7.47 0.31
N LYS A 67 23.26 -6.92 -0.57
CA LYS A 67 24.28 -5.93 -0.24
C LYS A 67 23.79 -4.48 -0.31
N SER A 68 22.52 -4.25 -0.65
CA SER A 68 21.96 -2.90 -0.70
C SER A 68 22.06 -2.21 0.66
N PRO A 69 22.46 -0.94 0.75
CA PRO A 69 22.54 -0.21 2.02
C PRO A 69 21.19 -0.07 2.72
N THR A 70 20.08 -0.27 1.98
CA THR A 70 18.71 -0.24 2.50
C THR A 70 18.19 -1.60 2.91
N TYR A 71 18.97 -2.68 2.74
CA TYR A 71 18.55 -4.04 3.06
C TYR A 71 18.36 -4.19 4.57
N LYS A 72 17.19 -4.67 4.98
CA LYS A 72 16.85 -4.90 6.38
C LYS A 72 16.58 -6.38 6.65
#